data_AF-A0A5C5RK33-F1
#
_entry.id   AF-A0A5C5RK33-F1
#
_cell.length_a   1.000
_cell.length_b   1.000
_cell.length_c   1.000
_cell.angle_alpha   90.00
_cell.angle_beta   90.00
_cell.angle_gamma   90.00
#
_symmetry.space_group_name_H-M   'P 1'
#
loop_
_entity.id
_entity.type
_entity.pdbx_description
1 polymer ?
#
loop_
_entity_poly.entity_id
_entity_poly.type
_entity_poly.pdbx_seq_one_letter_code
_entity_poly.pdbx_strand_id
1 'polypeptide(L)' 'MVTVRLYPGDRVRYLDEPSAFGTLLSVPYDGEASVRLDDGRAIRVPVERISRITENIPSNPAD' A
#
# COMPACT_ATOMS: atom_id res chain seq x y z
N MET A 1 18.45 -3.10 -4.92
CA MET A 1 17.37 -2.10 -4.89
C MET A 1 16.08 -2.86 -5.20
N VAL A 2 15.20 -3.09 -4.20
CA VAL A 2 13.94 -3.80 -4.41
C VAL A 2 12.91 -2.79 -4.89
N THR A 3 12.53 -2.85 -6.16
CA THR A 3 11.38 -2.10 -6.68
C THR A 3 10.13 -2.79 -6.17
N VAL A 4 9.56 -2.30 -5.07
CA VAL A 4 8.29 -2.80 -4.54
C VAL A 4 7.20 -2.44 -5.57
N ARG A 5 6.74 -3.44 -6.33
CA ARG A 5 5.60 -3.27 -7.23
C ARG A 5 4.32 -3.25 -6.40
N LEU A 6 3.57 -2.18 -6.56
CA LEU A 6 2.28 -1.96 -5.91
C LEU A 6 1.17 -2.40 -6.87
N TYR A 7 0.23 -3.21 -6.38
CA TYR A 7 -0.88 -3.75 -7.16
C TYR A 7 -2.23 -3.42 -6.49
N PRO A 8 -3.29 -3.20 -7.28
CA PRO A 8 -4.65 -3.11 -6.74
C PRO A 8 -4.97 -4.28 -5.80
N GLY A 9 -5.50 -3.97 -4.62
CA GLY A 9 -5.76 -4.93 -3.54
C GLY A 9 -4.68 -4.97 -2.46
N ASP A 10 -3.50 -4.38 -2.69
CA ASP A 10 -2.44 -4.34 -1.69
C ASP A 10 -2.81 -3.54 -0.46
N ARG A 11 -2.44 -4.04 0.72
CA ARG A 11 -2.50 -3.26 1.94
C ARG A 11 -1.31 -2.30 1.98
N VAL A 12 -1.59 -1.03 2.17
CA VAL A 12 -0.60 0.04 2.18
C VAL A 12 -0.76 0.87 3.43
N ARG A 13 0.37 1.41 3.89
CA ARG A 13 0.46 2.36 4.99
C ARG A 13 0.85 3.71 4.42
N TYR A 14 0.17 4.75 4.88
CA TYR A 14 0.57 6.11 4.56
C TYR A 14 1.76 6.53 5.42
N LEU A 15 2.81 7.07 4.80
CA LEU A 15 4.06 7.42 5.50
C LEU A 15 3.93 8.72 6.31
N ASP A 16 3.09 9.66 5.84
CA ASP A 16 2.89 10.95 6.50
C ASP A 16 2.04 10.81 7.77
N GLU A 17 1.05 9.92 7.73
CA GLU A 17 0.22 9.55 8.88
C GLU A 17 0.38 8.05 9.15
N PRO A 18 1.34 7.65 9.99
CA PRO A 18 1.67 6.23 10.22
C PRO A 18 0.52 5.42 10.83
N SER A 19 -0.53 6.06 11.34
CA SER A 19 -1.74 5.40 11.83
C SER A 19 -2.77 5.14 10.72
N ALA A 20 -2.59 5.74 9.53
CA ALA A 20 -3.49 5.61 8.41
C ALA A 20 -3.10 4.40 7.53
N PHE A 21 -3.99 3.42 7.53
CA PHE A 21 -3.89 2.22 6.73
C PHE A 21 -4.99 2.18 5.68
N GLY A 22 -4.71 1.54 4.56
CA GLY A 22 -5.70 1.37 3.51
C GLY A 22 -5.36 0.29 2.51
N THR A 23 -6.29 0.11 1.58
CA THR A 23 -6.16 -0.79 0.44
C THR A 23 -5.93 0.02 -0.81
N LEU A 24 -4.89 -0.34 -1.56
CA LEU A 24 -4.60 0.26 -2.84
C LEU A 24 -5.69 -0.12 -3.85
N LEU A 25 -6.35 0.87 -4.44
CA LEU A 25 -7.38 0.66 -5.44
C LEU A 25 -6.79 0.67 -6.85
N SER A 26 -5.87 1.59 -7.11
CA SER A 26 -5.23 1.74 -8.42
C SER A 26 -3.96 2.57 -8.32
N VAL A 27 -3.02 2.34 -9.23
CA VAL A 27 -1.79 3.13 -9.40
C VAL A 27 -1.79 3.68 -10.82
N PRO A 28 -2.29 4.91 -11.05
CA PRO A 28 -2.07 5.58 -12.33
C PRO A 28 -0.57 5.69 -12.65
N TYR A 29 -0.25 5.72 -13.94
CA TYR A 29 1.12 5.90 -14.45
C TYR A 29 1.76 7.26 -14.08
N ASP A 30 1.01 8.15 -13.44
CA ASP A 30 1.41 9.52 -13.08
C ASP A 30 2.19 9.61 -11.75
N GLY A 31 2.42 8.50 -11.05
CA GLY A 31 3.11 8.53 -9.76
C GLY A 31 2.20 8.85 -8.56
N GLU A 32 0.88 8.80 -8.77
CA GLU A 32 -0.12 8.82 -7.71
C GLU A 32 -0.71 7.42 -7.50
N ALA A 33 -1.24 7.18 -6.31
CA ALA A 33 -1.95 5.97 -5.91
C ALA A 33 -3.29 6.36 -5.30
N SER A 34 -4.35 5.68 -5.72
CA SER A 34 -5.66 5.78 -5.08
C SER A 34 -5.74 4.72 -3.99
N VAL A 35 -5.94 5.15 -2.75
CA VAL A 35 -6.00 4.27 -1.57
C VAL A 35 -7.35 4.45 -0.88
N ARG A 36 -8.03 3.35 -0.60
CA ARG A 36 -9.19 3.33 0.29
C ARG A 36 -8.72 3.12 1.72
N LEU A 37 -8.81 4.15 2.55
CA LEU A 37 -8.53 4.07 3.97
C LEU A 37 -9.53 3.15 4.68
N ASP A 38 -9.13 2.62 5.83
CA ASP A 38 -9.95 1.75 6.67
C ASP A 38 -11.25 2.45 7.15
N ASP A 39 -11.21 3.77 7.31
CA ASP A 39 -12.37 4.64 7.61
C ASP A 39 -13.40 4.70 6.45
N GLY A 40 -13.13 4.02 5.33
CA GLY A 40 -13.99 3.95 4.14
C GLY A 40 -13.77 5.08 3.13
N ARG A 41 -12.99 6.11 3.50
CA ARG A 41 -12.63 7.23 2.62
C ARG A 41 -11.60 6.80 1.56
N ALA A 42 -11.78 7.27 0.33
CA ALA A 42 -10.75 7.13 -0.71
C ALA A 42 -9.92 8.41 -0.81
N ILE A 43 -8.59 8.28 -0.79
CA ILE A 43 -7.63 9.37 -0.94
C ILE A 43 -6.70 9.10 -2.13
N ARG A 44 -6.18 10.17 -2.73
CA ARG A 44 -5.05 10.10 -3.68
C ARG A 44 -3.80 10.58 -2.99
N VAL A 45 -2.74 9.78 -3.10
CA VAL A 45 -1.46 10.04 -2.46
C VAL A 45 -0.32 9.67 -3.40
N PRO A 46 0.81 10.37 -3.37
CA PRO A 46 1.99 10.01 -4.16
C PRO A 46 2.46 8.58 -3.81
N VAL A 47 2.88 7.79 -4.79
CA VAL A 47 3.40 6.43 -4.53
C VAL A 47 4.62 6.45 -3.59
N GLU A 48 5.42 7.52 -3.63
CA GLU A 48 6.54 7.75 -2.71
C GLU A 48 6.13 7.96 -1.25
N ARG A 49 4.87 8.32 -0.99
CA ARG A 49 4.31 8.54 0.36
C ARG A 49 3.56 7.33 0.90
N ILE A 50 3.54 6.21 0.18
CA ILE A 50 2.94 4.97 0.66
C ILE A 50 3.97 3.86 0.72
N SER A 51 3.82 3.02 1.73
CA SER A 51 4.62 1.81 1.87
C SER A 51 3.71 0.60 1.86
N ARG A 52 4.06 -0.41 1.07
CA ARG A 52 3.34 -1.68 1.08
C ARG A 52 3.54 -2.34 2.43
N ILE A 53 2.43 -2.69 3.08
CA ILE A 53 2.46 -3.60 4.20
C ILE A 53 2.44 -4.98 3.58
N THR A 54 3.62 -5.46 3.23
CA THR A 54 3.77 -6.90 3.09
C THR A 54 3.61 -7.42 4.51
N GLU A 55 2.43 -7.98 4.82
CA GLU A 55 2.36 -8.94 5.92
C GLU A 55 3.37 -10.01 5.53
N ASN A 56 4.57 -9.87 6.06
CA ASN A 56 5.60 -10.87 5.96
C ASN A 56 5.14 -11.97 6.92
N ILE A 57 4.04 -12.66 6.56
CA ILE A 57 3.80 -14.00 7.06
C ILE A 57 5.07 -14.71 6.63
N PRO A 58 5.97 -15.12 7.54
CA PRO A 58 6.95 -16.09 7.14
C PRO A 58 6.11 -17.26 6.62
N SER A 59 6.10 -17.48 5.31
CA SER A 59 5.72 -18.78 4.77
C SER A 59 6.66 -19.74 5.47
N ASN A 60 6.15 -20.37 6.52
CA ASN A 60 6.86 -21.31 7.36
C ASN A 60 7.58 -22.31 6.44
N PRO A 61 8.93 -22.38 6.45
CA PRO A 61 9.62 -23.45 5.74
C PRO A 61 9.54 -24.71 6.60
N ALA A 62 8.51 -25.54 6.40
CA ALA A 62 8.52 -26.96 6.78
C ALA A 62 7.25 -27.66 6.27
N ASP A 63 7.35 -28.31 5.11
CA ASP A 63 7.06 -29.74 4.99
C ASP A 63 8.04 -30.33 3.96
#